data_AF-T1GNW4-F1
#
_entry.id   AF-T1GNW4-F1
#
_cell.length_a   1.000
_cell.length_b   1.000
_cell.length_c   1.000
_cell.angle_alpha   90.00
_cell.angle_beta   90.00
_cell.angle_gamma   90.00
#
_symmetry.space_group_name_H-M   'P 1'
#
loop_
_entity.id
_entity.type
_entity.pdbx_description
1 polymer ?
#
loop_
_entity_poly.entity_id
_entity_poly.type
_entity_poly.pdbx_seq_one_letter_code
_entity_poly.pdbx_strand_id
1 'polypeptide(L)'
;LRRGSYKCVCRKGFYYPNTSSSQKYFNGSVLEEEYEKLMLGRNSSYNVNQEYECLPCAEGCESCEDDSPCIAALNWPMRTTILVLACTVIGLLPPATWFTFRYQQVKASTMFTYF
;
A
#
# COMPACT_ATOMS: atom_id res chain seq x y z
N LEU A 1 38.05 4.80 12.85
CA LEU A 1 36.63 4.38 12.70
C LEU A 1 36.38 3.25 13.68
N ARG A 2 35.35 3.34 14.53
CA ARG A 2 34.98 2.24 15.45
C ARG A 2 34.26 1.15 14.63
N ARG A 3 34.59 -0.13 14.83
CA ARG A 3 33.86 -1.27 14.25
C ARG A 3 32.38 -1.15 14.64
N GLY A 4 31.45 -1.43 13.72
CA GLY A 4 30.01 -1.26 13.95
C GLY A 4 29.42 0.14 13.72
N SER A 5 30.19 1.14 13.26
CA SER A 5 29.67 2.50 12.98
C SER A 5 28.96 2.61 11.61
N TYR A 6 28.05 1.68 11.33
CA TYR A 6 27.21 1.71 10.13
C TYR A 6 25.75 1.42 10.49
N LYS A 7 24.85 1.75 9.56
CA LYS A 7 23.41 1.55 9.72
C LYS A 7 22.95 0.53 8.68
N CYS A 8 22.26 -0.51 9.12
CA CYS A 8 21.65 -1.49 8.23
C CYS A 8 20.24 -1.04 7.89
N VAL A 9 19.99 -0.79 6.61
CA VAL A 9 18.66 -0.43 6.09
C VAL A 9 18.08 -1.62 5.35
N CYS A 10 16.78 -1.83 5.46
CA CYS A 10 16.09 -2.91 4.76
C CYS A 10 16.19 -2.75 3.24
N ARG A 11 16.31 -3.88 2.54
CA ARG A 11 16.28 -3.91 1.07
C ARG A 11 14.89 -3.53 0.55
N LYS A 12 14.81 -3.13 -0.73
CA LYS A 12 13.52 -2.90 -1.40
C LYS A 12 12.62 -4.14 -1.31
N GLY A 13 11.32 -3.91 -1.18
CA GLY A 13 10.32 -4.96 -0.92
C GLY A 13 10.30 -5.48 0.52
N PHE A 14 11.07 -4.89 1.45
CA PHE A 14 11.08 -5.22 2.87
C PHE A 14 11.06 -3.96 3.73
N TYR A 15 10.43 -4.03 4.89
CA TYR A 15 10.30 -2.93 5.85
C TYR A 15 10.80 -3.30 7.24
N TYR A 16 10.99 -2.28 8.06
CA TYR A 16 11.49 -2.41 9.43
C TYR A 16 10.34 -2.81 10.37
N PRO A 17 10.45 -3.89 11.17
CA PRO A 17 9.32 -4.47 11.91
C PRO A 17 8.69 -3.52 12.93
N ASN A 18 9.48 -2.65 13.55
CA ASN A 18 8.96 -1.67 14.51
C ASN A 18 8.64 -0.35 13.79
N THR A 19 7.44 -0.30 13.21
CA THR A 19 6.92 0.83 12.43
C THR A 19 6.73 2.11 13.26
N SER A 20 6.53 1.97 14.57
CA SER A 20 6.40 3.09 15.52
C SER A 20 7.73 3.76 15.88
N SER A 21 8.86 3.15 15.53
CA SER A 21 10.19 3.71 15.79
C SER A 21 10.49 4.88 14.86
N SER A 22 11.06 5.97 15.40
CA SER A 22 11.59 7.08 14.59
C SER A 22 12.80 6.67 13.74
N GLN A 23 13.46 5.56 14.09
CA GLN A 23 14.63 5.03 13.42
C GLN A 23 14.28 3.69 12.75
N LYS A 24 14.19 3.70 11.42
CA LYS A 24 13.90 2.52 10.59
C LYS A 24 15.17 1.85 10.07
N TYR A 25 16.12 1.60 10.96
CA TYR A 25 17.40 0.97 10.62
C TYR A 25 17.95 0.21 11.83
N PHE A 26 18.70 -0.86 11.58
CA PHE A 26 19.42 -1.56 12.63
C PHE A 26 20.78 -0.90 12.86
N ASN A 27 21.15 -0.74 14.13
CA ASN A 27 22.45 -0.21 14.51
C ASN A 27 23.51 -1.30 14.37
N GLY A 28 24.50 -1.09 13.49
CA GLY A 28 25.53 -2.08 13.17
C GLY A 28 26.35 -2.52 14.39
N SER A 29 26.59 -1.62 15.35
CA SER A 29 27.36 -1.96 16.57
C SER A 29 26.64 -2.99 17.44
N VAL A 30 25.32 -2.85 17.58
CA VAL A 30 24.49 -3.78 18.37
C VAL A 30 24.31 -5.09 17.61
N LEU A 31 24.08 -5.01 16.30
CA LEU A 31 23.93 -6.19 15.44
C LEU A 31 25.19 -7.07 15.46
N GLU A 32 26.37 -6.47 15.32
CA GLU A 32 27.66 -7.19 15.37
C GLU A 32 27.89 -7.84 16.74
N GLU A 33 27.58 -7.14 17.83
CA GLU A 33 27.76 -7.66 19.19
C GLU A 33 26.86 -8.89 19.45
N GLU A 34 25.58 -8.83 19.09
CA GLU A 34 24.66 -9.95 19.26
C GLU A 34 25.01 -11.13 18.34
N TYR A 35 25.49 -10.86 17.13
CA TYR A 35 25.98 -11.89 16.23
C TYR A 35 27.26 -12.56 16.77
N GLU A 36 28.17 -11.81 17.38
CA GLU A 36 29.35 -12.38 18.04
C GLU A 36 28.96 -13.28 19.23
N LYS A 37 27.97 -12.88 20.03
CA LYS A 37 27.42 -13.72 21.10
C LYS A 37 26.87 -15.04 20.55
N LEU A 38 26.13 -14.98 19.43
CA LEU A 38 25.61 -16.17 18.76
C LEU A 38 26.74 -17.11 18.32
N MET A 39 27.79 -16.56 17.69
CA MET A 39 28.95 -17.32 17.22
C MET A 39 29.77 -17.96 18.35
N LEU A 40 29.79 -17.33 19.52
CA LEU A 40 30.44 -17.85 20.72
C LEU A 40 29.54 -18.80 21.54
N GLY A 41 28.33 -19.12 21.05
CA GLY A 41 27.37 -19.98 21.75
C GLY A 41 26.81 -19.37 23.04
N ARG A 42 26.86 -18.05 23.18
CA ARG A 42 26.27 -17.31 24.31
C ARG A 42 24.83 -16.96 24.00
N ASN A 43 24.07 -16.63 25.04
CA ASN A 43 22.70 -16.15 24.87
C ASN A 43 22.70 -14.84 24.06
N SER A 44 22.14 -14.88 22.85
CA SER A 44 22.06 -13.76 21.90
C SER A 44 20.62 -13.54 21.46
N SER A 45 20.19 -12.29 21.28
CA SER A 45 18.86 -12.00 20.71
C SER A 45 18.81 -12.19 19.18
N TYR A 46 19.97 -12.39 18.52
CA TYR A 46 20.08 -12.41 17.07
C TYR A 46 19.07 -13.34 16.37
N ASN A 47 18.86 -14.55 16.90
CA ASN A 47 18.01 -15.58 16.30
C ASN A 47 16.73 -15.88 17.11
N VAL A 48 16.51 -15.21 18.24
CA VAL A 48 15.45 -15.62 19.18
C VAL A 48 14.07 -15.11 18.74
N ASN A 49 14.01 -13.98 18.02
CA ASN A 49 12.73 -13.35 17.66
C ASN A 49 12.72 -12.72 16.25
N GLN A 50 13.66 -13.10 15.38
CA GLN A 50 13.85 -12.43 14.07
C GLN A 50 13.97 -10.89 14.20
N GLU A 51 14.42 -10.42 15.37
CA GLU A 51 14.37 -9.00 15.74
C GLU A 51 15.30 -8.14 14.88
N TYR A 52 16.29 -8.76 14.25
CA TYR A 52 17.23 -8.12 13.32
C TYR A 52 16.93 -8.41 11.85
N GLU A 53 15.76 -8.99 11.56
CA GLU A 53 15.31 -9.28 10.20
C GLU A 53 14.24 -8.26 9.74
N CYS A 54 14.25 -7.97 8.45
CA CYS A 54 13.22 -7.11 7.85
C CYS A 54 12.02 -7.96 7.44
N LEU A 55 10.82 -7.38 7.52
CA LEU A 55 9.58 -8.03 7.10
C LEU A 55 9.28 -7.76 5.62
N PRO A 56 8.70 -8.72 4.88
CA PRO A 56 8.35 -8.52 3.48
C PRO A 56 7.17 -7.54 3.34
N CYS A 57 7.22 -6.68 2.33
CA CYS A 57 6.09 -5.85 1.94
C CYS A 57 4.94 -6.68 1.37
N ALA A 58 3.74 -6.08 1.34
CA ALA A 58 2.61 -6.61 0.58
C ALA A 58 2.95 -6.77 -0.92
N GLU A 59 2.27 -7.73 -1.57
CA GLU A 59 2.52 -8.04 -2.98
C GLU A 59 2.30 -6.82 -3.89
N GLY A 60 3.21 -6.62 -4.84
CA GLY A 60 3.14 -5.52 -5.81
C GLY A 60 3.71 -4.18 -5.34
N CYS A 61 4.29 -4.11 -4.13
CA CYS A 61 4.91 -2.88 -3.61
C CYS A 61 6.44 -2.94 -3.71
N GLU A 62 7.09 -1.90 -4.27
CA GLU A 62 8.56 -1.79 -4.29
C GLU A 62 9.15 -1.29 -2.95
N SER A 63 8.39 -0.50 -2.20
CA SER A 63 8.75 0.03 -0.88
C SER A 63 7.50 0.23 -0.04
N CYS A 64 7.54 -0.17 1.22
CA CYS A 64 6.44 -0.03 2.17
C CYS A 64 6.98 0.41 3.54
N GLU A 65 6.10 0.98 4.35
CA GLU A 65 6.39 1.35 5.74
C GLU A 65 5.91 0.28 6.72
N ASP A 66 4.90 -0.48 6.32
CA ASP A 66 4.12 -1.42 7.11
C ASP A 66 3.54 -2.53 6.21
N ASP A 67 2.77 -3.45 6.79
CA ASP A 67 2.11 -4.56 6.09
C ASP A 67 0.87 -4.12 5.29
N SER A 68 0.51 -2.83 5.31
CA SER A 68 -0.63 -2.35 4.54
C SER A 68 -0.43 -2.56 3.02
N PRO A 69 -1.51 -2.93 2.30
CA PRO A 69 -1.45 -3.05 0.86
C PRO A 69 -1.24 -1.66 0.24
N CYS A 70 -0.25 -1.54 -0.64
CA CYS A 70 -0.09 -0.30 -1.40
C CYS A 70 -1.26 -0.10 -2.37
N ILE A 71 -1.62 1.16 -2.64
CA ILE A 71 -2.64 1.51 -3.64
C ILE A 71 -2.28 0.98 -5.04
N ALA A 72 -1.02 0.64 -5.30
CA ALA A 72 -0.61 -0.03 -6.54
C ALA A 72 -1.18 -1.46 -6.67
N ALA A 73 -1.48 -2.14 -5.55
CA ALA A 73 -2.23 -3.39 -5.52
C ALA A 73 -3.75 -3.17 -5.70
N LEU A 74 -4.21 -1.92 -5.87
CA LEU A 74 -5.50 -1.63 -6.48
C LEU A 74 -5.41 -2.01 -7.96
N ASN A 75 -5.51 -3.33 -8.13
CA ASN A 75 -5.33 -4.11 -9.33
C ASN A 75 -5.91 -3.43 -10.57
N TRP A 76 -5.27 -3.62 -11.73
CA TRP A 76 -5.81 -3.29 -13.07
C TRP A 76 -7.35 -3.41 -13.22
N PRO A 77 -8.05 -4.44 -12.67
CA PRO A 77 -9.51 -4.49 -12.61
C PRO A 77 -10.21 -3.27 -12.02
N MET A 78 -9.68 -2.60 -11.00
CA MET A 78 -10.29 -1.39 -10.43
C MET A 78 -10.25 -0.21 -11.41
N ARG A 79 -9.15 -0.08 -12.17
CA ARG A 79 -9.08 0.91 -13.25
C ARG A 79 -10.08 0.59 -14.36
N THR A 80 -10.21 -0.69 -14.69
CA THR A 80 -11.16 -1.16 -15.70
C THR A 80 -12.61 -0.98 -15.26
N THR A 81 -12.96 -1.22 -13.99
CA THR A 81 -14.33 -1.04 -13.48
C THR A 81 -14.76 0.42 -13.48
N ILE A 82 -13.89 1.35 -13.05
CA ILE A 82 -14.17 2.79 -13.08
C ILE A 82 -14.38 3.26 -14.52
N LEU A 83 -13.54 2.79 -15.45
CA LEU A 83 -13.64 3.15 -16.87
C LEU A 83 -14.95 2.63 -17.48
N VAL A 84 -15.32 1.37 -17.20
CA VAL A 84 -16.60 0.78 -17.65
C VAL A 84 -17.79 1.55 -17.09
N LEU A 85 -17.81 1.85 -15.79
CA LEU A 85 -18.87 2.64 -15.16
C LEU A 85 -19.00 4.01 -15.83
N ALA A 86 -17.90 4.74 -16.01
CA ALA A 86 -17.90 6.03 -16.70
C ALA A 86 -18.46 5.93 -18.13
N CYS A 87 -18.02 4.93 -18.90
CA CYS A 87 -18.51 4.71 -20.26
C CYS A 87 -20.02 4.39 -20.29
N THR A 88 -20.53 3.57 -19.36
CA THR A 88 -21.97 3.28 -19.30
C THR A 88 -22.81 4.53 -19.00
N VAL A 89 -22.36 5.38 -18.08
CA VAL A 89 -23.05 6.64 -17.75
C VAL A 89 -23.04 7.59 -18.95
N ILE A 90 -21.89 7.77 -19.60
CA ILE A 90 -21.75 8.63 -20.78
C ILE A 90 -22.57 8.10 -21.96
N GLY A 91 -22.71 6.78 -22.11
CA GLY A 91 -23.52 6.17 -23.17
C GLY A 91 -25.03 6.27 -22.92
N LEU A 92 -25.47 6.20 -21.67
CA LEU A 92 -26.90 6.17 -21.32
C LEU A 92 -27.50 7.56 -21.10
N LEU A 93 -26.72 8.53 -20.59
CA LEU A 93 -27.23 9.87 -20.30
C LEU A 93 -27.70 10.63 -21.56
N PRO A 94 -26.97 10.70 -22.69
CA PRO A 94 -27.40 11.47 -23.86
C PRO A 94 -28.66 10.92 -24.57
N PRO A 95 -28.82 9.60 -24.78
CA PRO A 95 -30.08 9.05 -25.29
C PRO A 95 -31.24 9.26 -24.33
N ALA A 96 -31.01 9.13 -23.02
CA ALA A 96 -32.04 9.37 -22.02
C ALA A 96 -32.48 10.84 -22.02
N THR A 97 -31.55 11.80 -22.05
CA THR A 97 -31.88 13.23 -22.13
C THR A 97 -32.54 13.59 -23.46
N TRP A 98 -32.08 13.03 -24.58
CA TRP A 98 -32.73 13.22 -25.88
C TRP A 98 -34.17 12.70 -25.86
N PHE A 99 -34.38 11.50 -25.32
CA PHE A 99 -35.69 10.87 -25.21
C PHE A 99 -36.61 11.68 -24.29
N THR A 100 -36.13 12.12 -23.14
CA THR A 100 -36.92 12.99 -22.25
C THR A 100 -37.26 14.32 -22.94
N PHE A 101 -36.33 14.98 -23.64
CA PHE A 101 -36.63 16.19 -24.42
C PHE A 101 -37.67 15.96 -25.52
N ARG A 102 -37.60 14.84 -26.24
CA ARG A 102 -38.57 14.51 -27.30
C ARG A 102 -39.97 14.18 -26.76
N TYR A 103 -40.06 13.53 -25.60
CA TYR A 103 -41.32 13.19 -24.94
C TYR A 103 -41.81 14.25 -23.94
N GLN A 104 -41.03 15.30 -23.65
CA GLN A 104 -41.46 16.46 -22.86
C GLN A 104 -42.59 17.25 -23.55
N GLN A 105 -42.70 17.18 -24.89
CA GLN A 105 -43.82 17.75 -25.64
C GLN A 105 -45.19 17.15 -25.27
N VAL A 106 -45.24 16.01 -24.56
CA VAL A 106 -46.48 15.37 -24.06
C VAL A 106 -46.57 15.29 -22.53
N LYS A 107 -45.53 15.66 -21.77
CA LYS A 107 -45.50 15.55 -20.29
C LYS A 107 -44.78 16.74 -19.65
N ALA A 108 -45.36 17.93 -19.76
CA ALA A 108 -44.83 19.15 -19.14
C ALA A 108 -44.83 19.17 -17.59
N SER A 109 -45.20 18.09 -16.89
CA SER A 109 -45.49 18.13 -15.44
C SER A 109 -44.62 17.27 -14.52
N THR A 110 -43.72 16.41 -15.01
CA THR A 110 -42.93 15.50 -14.11
C THR A 110 -41.46 15.91 -13.97
N MET A 111 -41.10 17.15 -14.31
CA MET A 111 -39.73 17.68 -14.23
C MET A 111 -39.41 18.37 -12.88
N PHE A 112 -40.25 18.18 -11.85
CA PHE A 112 -40.05 18.81 -10.52
C PHE A 112 -39.84 17.82 -9.37
N THR A 113 -39.79 16.50 -9.61
CA THR A 113 -39.77 15.51 -8.51
C THR A 113 -38.39 14.91 -8.20
N TYR A 114 -37.33 15.32 -8.91
CA TYR A 114 -35.96 14.83 -8.68
C TYR A 114 -34.93 15.97 -8.57
N PHE A 115 -35.36 17.15 -8.10
CA PHE A 115 -34.49 18.16 -7.52
C PHE A 115 -35.18 18.78 -6.31
#